data_AF-A0A9D2MR07-F1
#
_entry.id   AF-A0A9D2MR07-F1
#
_cell.length_a   1.000
_cell.length_b   1.000
_cell.length_c   1.000
_cell.angle_alpha   90.00
_cell.angle_beta   90.00
_cell.angle_gamma   90.00
#
_symmetry.space_group_name_H-M   'P 1'
#
loop_
_entity.id
_entity.type
_entity.pdbx_description
1 polymer ?
#
loop_
_entity_poly.entity_id
_entity_poly.type
_entity_poly.pdbx_seq_one_letter_code
_entity_poly.pdbx_strand_id
1 'polypeptide(L)'
;MKSVVFVLGYLILAPFVGALLDGADRVITARMQGRKGPSILQPFYDLSKLFSKQMIAVNNVQLLLNLSYLGFIVISGGMLFGGTDILMCLFILSTADMFLVMAASSDSSPFANMGAAREMVQMMAYEPLTLLVAVGFYLASGTFHVGDIIQSDLSPVLYMPGMLLGFMFTAAIKFRKSPFDLSTSHHAHQEMVKGITTEMSGTTLGIMNVAEYYEKVLILGIFALFFINSSWWSWPVAIVLCLGIYFLEILWDNVSARLRWKTLLFSCWLVTLLTAGVNLLILILMK
;
A
#
# COMPACT_ATOMS: atom_id res chain seq x y z
N MET A 1 14.23 23.84 0.96
CA MET A 1 14.92 23.17 -0.17
C MET A 1 15.03 21.66 0.00
N LYS A 2 15.47 21.12 1.15
CA LYS A 2 15.57 19.66 1.36
C LYS A 2 14.26 18.90 1.10
N SER A 3 13.12 19.39 1.61
CA SER A 3 11.80 18.78 1.38
C SER A 3 11.42 18.71 -0.11
N VAL A 4 11.72 19.75 -0.90
CA VAL A 4 11.42 19.76 -2.34
C VAL A 4 12.26 18.72 -3.08
N VAL A 5 13.52 18.52 -2.67
CA VAL A 5 14.39 17.48 -3.25
C VAL A 5 13.86 16.08 -2.93
N PHE A 6 13.37 15.83 -1.72
CA PHE A 6 12.75 14.54 -1.37
C PHE A 6 11.45 14.27 -2.14
N VAL A 7 10.61 15.30 -2.33
CA VAL A 7 9.38 15.18 -3.13
C VAL A 7 9.70 14.90 -4.60
N LEU A 8 10.62 15.66 -5.20
CA LEU A 8 11.05 15.42 -6.58
C LEU A 8 11.72 14.05 -6.73
N GLY A 9 12.51 13.64 -5.74
CA GLY A 9 13.10 12.31 -5.66
C GLY A 9 12.03 11.22 -5.63
N TYR A 10 10.99 11.37 -4.81
CA TYR A 10 9.86 10.45 -4.77
C TYR A 10 9.13 10.37 -6.11
N LEU A 11 8.77 11.52 -6.70
CA LEU A 11 8.04 11.58 -7.97
C LEU A 11 8.77 10.85 -9.10
N ILE A 12 10.09 10.93 -9.15
CA ILE A 12 10.87 10.30 -10.20
C ILE A 12 11.17 8.85 -9.85
N LEU A 13 11.65 8.57 -8.64
CA LEU A 13 12.19 7.25 -8.26
C LEU A 13 11.11 6.25 -7.86
N ALA A 14 9.98 6.68 -7.28
CA ALA A 14 8.94 5.77 -6.81
C ALA A 14 8.43 4.79 -7.87
N PRO A 15 8.12 5.18 -9.12
CA PRO A 15 7.65 4.22 -10.13
C PRO A 15 8.74 3.20 -10.50
N PHE A 16 10.03 3.60 -10.52
CA PHE A 16 11.13 2.66 -10.80
C PHE A 16 11.35 1.70 -9.64
N VAL A 17 11.38 2.21 -8.40
CA VAL A 17 11.56 1.38 -7.20
C VAL A 17 10.38 0.43 -7.03
N GLY A 18 9.14 0.92 -7.18
CA GLY A 18 7.94 0.09 -7.09
C GLY A 18 7.89 -0.99 -8.18
N ALA A 19 8.31 -0.68 -9.41
CA ALA A 19 8.44 -1.68 -10.48
C ALA A 19 9.53 -2.72 -10.17
N LEU A 20 10.68 -2.32 -9.62
CA LEU A 20 11.73 -3.25 -9.19
C LEU A 20 11.26 -4.14 -8.03
N LEU A 21 10.50 -3.60 -7.07
CA LEU A 21 9.90 -4.37 -5.98
C LEU A 21 8.90 -5.39 -6.51
N ASP A 22 8.04 -5.03 -7.46
CA ASP A 22 7.14 -5.98 -8.13
C ASP A 22 7.92 -7.10 -8.86
N GLY A 23 9.05 -6.74 -9.48
CA GLY A 23 9.93 -7.70 -10.14
C GLY A 23 10.60 -8.64 -9.13
N ALA A 24 11.07 -8.10 -8.01
CA ALA A 24 11.65 -8.87 -6.92
C ALA A 24 10.63 -9.83 -6.31
N ASP A 25 9.40 -9.37 -6.05
CA ASP A 25 8.30 -10.18 -5.55
C ASP A 25 8.03 -11.40 -6.45
N ARG A 26 7.92 -11.20 -7.78
CA ARG A 26 7.72 -12.31 -8.73
C ARG A 26 8.88 -13.32 -8.72
N VAL A 27 10.12 -12.84 -8.60
CA VAL A 27 11.31 -13.71 -8.54
C VAL A 27 11.32 -14.51 -7.24
N ILE A 28 11.12 -13.84 -6.11
CA ILE A 28 11.14 -14.44 -4.77
C ILE A 28 10.03 -15.50 -4.66
N THR A 29 8.81 -15.13 -5.04
CA THR A 29 7.65 -16.04 -5.11
C THR A 29 7.93 -17.26 -5.99
N ALA A 30 8.49 -17.07 -7.19
CA ALA A 30 8.84 -18.20 -8.06
C ALA A 30 9.90 -19.12 -7.44
N ARG A 31 10.91 -18.56 -6.77
CA ARG A 31 11.98 -19.33 -6.13
C ARG A 31 11.47 -20.14 -4.94
N MET A 32 10.56 -19.59 -4.15
CA MET A 32 9.87 -20.32 -3.07
C MET A 32 9.09 -21.53 -3.60
N GLN A 33 8.54 -21.42 -4.81
CA GLN A 33 7.81 -22.50 -5.49
C GLN A 33 8.72 -23.45 -6.28
N GLY A 34 10.05 -23.34 -6.16
CA GLY A 34 11.01 -24.18 -6.89
C GLY A 34 11.13 -23.86 -8.39
N ARG A 35 10.68 -22.69 -8.83
CA ARG A 35 10.73 -22.22 -10.24
C ARG A 35 11.75 -21.09 -10.39
N LYS A 36 12.26 -20.88 -11.60
CA LYS A 36 13.30 -19.85 -11.87
C LYS A 36 12.76 -18.42 -11.74
N GLY A 37 11.49 -18.20 -12.11
CA GLY A 37 10.86 -16.88 -12.17
C GLY A 37 11.29 -16.04 -13.38
N PRO A 38 10.60 -14.92 -13.64
CA PRO A 38 10.95 -13.95 -14.67
C PRO A 38 12.20 -13.13 -14.29
N SER A 39 12.65 -12.24 -15.18
CA SER A 39 13.71 -11.27 -14.84
C SER A 39 13.18 -10.16 -13.92
N ILE A 40 14.05 -9.53 -13.13
CA ILE A 40 13.68 -8.40 -12.24
C ILE A 40 13.12 -7.22 -13.04
N LEU A 41 13.56 -7.03 -14.29
CA LEU A 41 13.11 -5.94 -15.15
C LEU A 41 11.79 -6.22 -15.87
N GLN A 42 11.17 -7.39 -15.63
CA GLN A 42 9.90 -7.78 -16.26
C GLN A 42 8.79 -6.73 -16.16
N PRO A 43 8.58 -6.07 -15.00
CA PRO A 43 7.50 -5.09 -14.87
C PRO A 43 7.65 -3.88 -15.80
N PHE A 44 8.88 -3.48 -16.14
CA PHE A 44 9.12 -2.42 -17.13
C PHE A 44 8.70 -2.84 -18.54
N TYR A 45 9.00 -4.09 -18.93
CA TYR A 45 8.55 -4.62 -20.22
C TYR A 45 7.03 -4.76 -20.27
N ASP A 46 6.39 -5.15 -19.16
CA ASP A 46 4.94 -5.25 -19.06
C ASP A 46 4.27 -3.88 -19.17
N LEU A 47 4.81 -2.84 -18.51
CA LEU A 47 4.35 -1.46 -18.67
C LEU A 47 4.48 -0.97 -20.11
N SER A 48 5.66 -1.14 -20.73
CA SER A 48 5.88 -0.74 -22.13
C SER A 48 4.89 -1.43 -23.07
N LYS A 49 4.62 -2.71 -22.84
CA LYS A 49 3.64 -3.49 -23.60
C LYS A 49 2.23 -2.95 -23.40
N LEU A 50 1.82 -2.63 -22.18
CA LEU A 50 0.49 -2.10 -21.89
C LEU A 50 0.27 -0.73 -22.54
N PHE A 51 1.27 0.15 -22.52
CA PHE A 51 1.19 1.46 -23.18
C PHE A 51 1.18 1.38 -24.71
N SER A 52 1.75 0.32 -25.30
CA SER A 52 1.66 0.08 -26.76
C SER A 52 0.34 -0.54 -27.20
N LYS A 53 -0.50 -1.01 -26.28
CA LYS A 53 -1.79 -1.62 -26.60
C LYS A 53 -2.89 -0.57 -26.73
N GLN A 54 -3.87 -0.87 -27.58
CA GLN A 54 -5.07 -0.04 -27.71
C GLN A 54 -5.85 -0.02 -26.39
N MET A 55 -6.28 1.19 -26.00
CA MET A 55 -7.20 1.39 -24.89
C MET A 55 -8.60 0.99 -25.37
N ILE A 56 -9.08 -0.16 -24.89
CA ILE A 56 -10.49 -0.54 -25.04
C ILE A 56 -11.13 -0.19 -23.69
N ALA A 57 -11.69 1.01 -23.59
CA ALA A 57 -12.43 1.45 -22.42
C ALA A 57 -13.93 1.45 -22.76
N VAL A 58 -14.74 0.89 -21.86
CA VAL A 58 -16.20 0.91 -21.99
C VAL A 58 -16.74 2.32 -21.76
N ASN A 59 -16.11 3.06 -20.84
CA ASN A 59 -16.49 4.42 -20.47
C ASN A 59 -15.28 5.35 -20.33
N ASN A 60 -15.34 6.56 -20.89
CA ASN A 60 -14.28 7.56 -20.76
C ASN A 60 -14.10 8.04 -19.31
N VAL A 61 -15.15 7.95 -18.48
CA VAL A 61 -15.11 8.31 -17.06
C VAL A 61 -14.14 7.39 -16.29
N GLN A 62 -14.00 6.13 -16.69
CA GLN A 62 -13.08 5.18 -16.07
C GLN A 62 -11.63 5.68 -16.10
N LEU A 63 -11.19 6.22 -17.24
CA LEU A 63 -9.85 6.77 -17.39
C LEU A 63 -9.63 7.98 -16.48
N LEU A 64 -10.62 8.88 -16.41
CA LEU A 64 -10.55 10.06 -15.55
C LEU A 64 -10.44 9.66 -14.07
N LEU A 65 -11.24 8.70 -13.62
CA LEU A 65 -11.22 8.22 -12.23
C LEU A 65 -9.90 7.51 -11.91
N ASN A 66 -9.36 6.72 -12.83
CA ASN A 66 -8.07 6.06 -12.64
C ASN A 66 -6.88 7.05 -12.64
N LEU A 67 -6.95 8.12 -13.45
CA LEU A 67 -5.98 9.21 -13.39
C LEU A 67 -6.09 9.98 -12.08
N SER A 68 -7.31 10.20 -11.56
CA SER A 68 -7.52 10.78 -10.24
C SER A 68 -6.90 9.89 -9.15
N TYR A 69 -7.12 8.57 -9.18
CA TYR A 69 -6.48 7.63 -8.26
C TYR A 69 -4.95 7.80 -8.24
N LEU A 70 -4.30 7.80 -9.40
CA LEU A 70 -2.86 8.05 -9.52
C LEU A 70 -2.48 9.43 -8.95
N GLY A 71 -3.21 10.48 -9.32
CA GLY A 71 -2.93 11.85 -8.90
C GLY A 71 -2.99 12.02 -7.38
N PHE A 72 -4.02 11.47 -6.73
CA PHE A 72 -4.18 11.55 -5.28
C PHE A 72 -3.13 10.71 -4.53
N ILE A 73 -2.74 9.53 -5.03
CA ILE A 73 -1.61 8.77 -4.45
C ILE A 73 -0.30 9.57 -4.55
N VAL A 74 -0.05 10.18 -5.71
CA VAL A 74 1.16 10.97 -5.95
C VAL A 74 1.21 12.17 -4.99
N ILE A 75 0.08 12.85 -4.78
CA ILE A 75 -0.04 13.95 -3.80
C ILE A 75 0.20 13.43 -2.39
N SER A 76 -0.44 12.32 -2.00
CA SER A 76 -0.28 11.71 -0.68
C SER A 76 1.19 11.36 -0.38
N GLY A 77 1.86 10.66 -1.31
CA GLY A 77 3.29 10.36 -1.15
C GLY A 77 4.16 11.62 -1.14
N GLY A 78 3.85 12.60 -2.00
CA GLY A 78 4.52 13.91 -1.98
C GLY A 78 4.41 14.62 -0.63
N MET A 79 3.28 14.50 0.06
CA MET A 79 3.09 15.04 1.40
C MET A 79 3.94 14.30 2.45
N LEU A 80 3.97 12.97 2.40
CA LEU A 80 4.80 12.16 3.31
C LEU A 80 6.29 12.50 3.17
N PHE A 81 6.83 12.46 1.95
CA PHE A 81 8.24 12.79 1.70
C PHE A 81 8.54 14.29 1.80
N GLY A 82 7.51 15.14 1.70
CA GLY A 82 7.59 16.58 1.95
C GLY A 82 7.71 16.95 3.42
N GLY A 83 7.49 16.00 4.34
CA GLY A 83 7.57 16.22 5.78
C GLY A 83 6.32 16.87 6.39
N THR A 84 5.19 16.84 5.68
CA THR A 84 3.93 17.47 6.14
C THR A 84 3.14 16.54 7.08
N ASP A 85 1.86 16.83 7.30
CA ASP A 85 0.98 16.07 8.19
C ASP A 85 0.71 14.63 7.67
N ILE A 86 1.04 13.63 8.50
CA ILE A 86 0.82 12.21 8.21
C ILE A 86 -0.66 11.80 8.21
N LEU A 87 -1.48 12.41 9.05
CA LEU A 87 -2.92 12.13 9.11
C LEU A 87 -3.59 12.60 7.81
N MET A 88 -3.22 13.79 7.33
CA MET A 88 -3.70 14.32 6.06
C MET A 88 -3.23 13.46 4.87
N CYS A 89 -1.97 12.99 4.90
CA CYS A 89 -1.45 12.04 3.92
C CYS A 89 -2.33 10.79 3.81
N LEU A 90 -2.70 10.19 4.95
CA LEU A 90 -3.53 8.98 4.98
C LEU A 90 -4.97 9.24 4.52
N PHE A 91 -5.57 10.38 4.84
CA PHE A 91 -6.90 10.73 4.32
C PHE A 91 -6.91 10.91 2.80
N ILE A 92 -5.86 11.52 2.24
CA ILE A 92 -5.70 11.66 0.79
C ILE A 92 -5.51 10.29 0.13
N LEU A 93 -4.79 9.38 0.79
CA LEU A 93 -4.66 7.99 0.33
C LEU A 93 -6.02 7.27 0.32
N SER A 94 -6.82 7.37 1.39
CA SER A 94 -8.19 6.84 1.42
C SER A 94 -9.07 7.43 0.32
N THR A 95 -8.89 8.72 0.02
CA THR A 95 -9.62 9.39 -1.07
C THR A 95 -9.19 8.83 -2.42
N ALA A 96 -7.90 8.54 -2.62
CA ALA A 96 -7.42 7.87 -3.82
C ALA A 96 -8.07 6.50 -4.00
N ASP A 97 -8.04 5.68 -2.94
CA ASP A 97 -8.67 4.36 -2.86
C ASP A 97 -10.15 4.39 -3.28
N MET A 98 -10.90 5.41 -2.87
CA MET A 98 -12.29 5.61 -3.31
C MET A 98 -12.40 5.87 -4.82
N PHE A 99 -11.48 6.63 -5.43
CA PHE A 99 -11.46 6.82 -6.89
C PHE A 99 -11.22 5.52 -7.65
N LEU A 100 -10.40 4.61 -7.11
CA LEU A 100 -10.20 3.29 -7.68
C LEU A 100 -11.49 2.45 -7.66
N VAL A 101 -12.19 2.43 -6.53
CA VAL A 101 -13.48 1.72 -6.41
C VAL A 101 -14.51 2.30 -7.39
N MET A 102 -14.58 3.63 -7.50
CA MET A 102 -15.46 4.29 -8.46
C MET A 102 -15.08 3.93 -9.91
N ALA A 103 -13.79 3.92 -10.26
CA ALA A 103 -13.31 3.55 -11.58
C ALA A 103 -13.68 2.10 -11.96
N ALA A 104 -13.68 1.19 -10.99
CA ALA A 104 -14.09 -0.18 -11.20
C ALA A 104 -15.61 -0.35 -11.33
N SER A 105 -16.39 0.45 -10.61
CA SER A 105 -17.86 0.44 -10.67
C SER A 105 -18.44 1.19 -11.87
N SER A 106 -17.65 2.04 -12.54
CA SER A 106 -18.12 2.83 -13.69
C SER A 106 -18.41 1.99 -14.93
N ASP A 107 -17.89 0.76 -14.95
CA ASP A 107 -18.18 -0.20 -16.00
C ASP A 107 -19.40 -1.04 -15.59
N SER A 108 -20.40 -1.10 -16.46
CA SER A 108 -21.65 -1.84 -16.22
C SER A 108 -21.47 -3.37 -16.27
N SER A 109 -20.37 -3.90 -15.75
CA SER A 109 -20.09 -5.33 -15.70
C SER A 109 -20.35 -5.91 -14.30
N PRO A 110 -21.06 -7.04 -14.18
CA PRO A 110 -21.34 -7.66 -12.88
C PRO A 110 -20.09 -8.07 -12.11
N PHE A 111 -19.03 -8.47 -12.82
CA PHE A 111 -17.77 -8.92 -12.22
C PHE A 111 -16.97 -7.77 -11.63
N ALA A 112 -16.86 -6.64 -12.34
CA ALA A 112 -16.16 -5.46 -11.84
C ALA A 112 -16.90 -4.87 -10.63
N ASN A 113 -18.24 -4.79 -10.68
CA ASN A 113 -19.05 -4.32 -9.56
C ASN A 113 -18.95 -5.21 -8.32
N MET A 114 -18.90 -6.53 -8.48
CA MET A 114 -18.69 -7.44 -7.35
C MET A 114 -17.29 -7.29 -6.75
N GLY A 115 -16.27 -7.09 -7.59
CA GLY A 115 -14.90 -6.77 -7.15
C GLY A 115 -14.83 -5.47 -6.37
N ALA A 116 -15.43 -4.40 -6.90
CA ALA A 116 -15.50 -3.08 -6.28
C ALA A 116 -16.21 -3.13 -4.92
N ALA A 117 -17.30 -3.89 -4.80
CA ALA A 117 -18.00 -4.07 -3.53
C ALA A 117 -17.13 -4.77 -2.47
N ARG A 118 -16.32 -5.77 -2.86
CA ARG A 118 -15.39 -6.44 -1.94
C ARG A 118 -14.25 -5.52 -1.52
N GLU A 119 -13.69 -4.78 -2.47
CA GLU A 119 -12.66 -3.77 -2.19
C GLU A 119 -13.18 -2.75 -1.17
N MET A 120 -14.38 -2.20 -1.38
CA MET A 120 -15.00 -1.24 -0.47
C MET A 120 -15.15 -1.80 0.96
N VAL A 121 -15.58 -3.06 1.08
CA VAL A 121 -15.68 -3.73 2.39
C VAL A 121 -14.31 -3.91 3.04
N GLN A 122 -13.25 -4.18 2.28
CA GLN A 122 -11.88 -4.25 2.80
C GLN A 122 -11.38 -2.88 3.25
N MET A 123 -11.60 -1.84 2.44
CA MET A 123 -11.26 -0.44 2.75
C MET A 123 -11.87 -0.03 4.09
N MET A 124 -13.17 -0.23 4.27
CA MET A 124 -13.86 0.07 5.52
C MET A 124 -13.30 -0.68 6.75
N ALA A 125 -12.68 -1.84 6.54
CA ALA A 125 -12.16 -2.68 7.62
C ALA A 125 -10.77 -2.25 8.10
N TYR A 126 -9.86 -1.91 7.18
CA TYR A 126 -8.48 -1.55 7.53
C TYR A 126 -8.28 -0.06 7.80
N GLU A 127 -9.17 0.80 7.32
CA GLU A 127 -9.04 2.25 7.45
C GLU A 127 -9.02 2.75 8.91
N PRO A 128 -9.80 2.19 9.86
CA PRO A 128 -9.64 2.54 11.26
C PRO A 128 -8.22 2.29 11.76
N LEU A 129 -7.58 1.18 11.36
CA LEU A 129 -6.21 0.87 11.79
C LEU A 129 -5.19 1.85 11.23
N THR A 130 -5.29 2.23 9.96
CA THR A 130 -4.36 3.20 9.35
C THR A 130 -4.46 4.56 10.03
N LEU A 131 -5.67 5.02 10.36
CA LEU A 131 -5.87 6.26 11.10
C LEU A 131 -5.34 6.17 12.54
N LEU A 132 -5.53 5.04 13.22
CA LEU A 132 -4.96 4.84 14.57
C LEU A 132 -3.43 4.82 14.58
N VAL A 133 -2.78 4.39 13.50
CA VAL A 133 -1.32 4.50 13.33
C VAL A 133 -0.89 5.98 13.33
N ALA A 134 -1.61 6.86 12.64
CA ALA A 134 -1.34 8.30 12.65
C ALA A 134 -1.48 8.90 14.05
N VAL A 135 -2.54 8.51 14.77
CA VAL A 135 -2.75 8.92 16.17
C VAL A 135 -1.62 8.39 17.07
N GLY A 136 -1.14 7.18 16.82
CA GLY A 136 0.03 6.61 17.49
C GLY A 136 1.26 7.48 17.34
N PHE A 137 1.60 7.87 16.11
CA PHE A 137 2.73 8.77 15.87
C PHE A 137 2.61 10.09 16.62
N TYR A 138 1.40 10.67 16.68
CA TYR A 138 1.15 11.86 17.48
C TYR A 138 1.31 11.63 18.98
N LEU A 139 0.85 10.50 19.52
CA LEU A 139 1.02 10.20 20.94
C LEU A 139 2.49 9.95 21.30
N ALA A 140 3.25 9.29 20.43
CA ALA A 140 4.66 9.00 20.65
C ALA A 140 5.56 10.23 20.47
N SER A 141 5.35 11.04 19.43
CA SER A 141 6.24 12.16 19.06
C SER A 141 5.69 13.54 19.45
N GLY A 142 4.39 13.65 19.74
CA GLY A 142 3.71 14.92 20.05
C GLY A 142 3.30 15.75 18.83
N THR A 143 3.61 15.31 17.61
CA THR A 143 3.33 16.04 16.37
C THR A 143 2.82 15.10 15.27
N PHE A 144 2.05 15.65 14.33
CA PHE A 144 1.65 14.94 13.11
C PHE A 144 2.59 15.20 11.92
N HIS A 145 3.52 16.15 12.06
CA HIS A 145 4.44 16.54 10.99
C HIS A 145 5.54 15.49 10.84
N VAL A 146 5.62 14.88 9.67
CA VAL A 146 6.62 13.85 9.35
C VAL A 146 8.05 14.39 9.50
N GLY A 147 8.28 15.67 9.19
CA GLY A 147 9.59 16.30 9.36
C GLY A 147 10.09 16.34 10.80
N ASP A 148 9.18 16.42 11.77
CA ASP A 148 9.50 16.43 13.20
C ASP A 148 9.61 15.00 13.75
N ILE A 149 8.77 14.08 13.27
CA ILE A 149 8.83 12.65 13.63
C ILE A 149 10.20 12.05 13.28
N ILE A 150 10.76 12.42 12.12
CA ILE A 150 12.09 11.96 11.68
C ILE A 150 13.22 12.46 12.61
N GLN A 151 13.02 13.57 13.30
CA GLN A 151 14.00 14.19 14.22
C GLN A 151 13.82 13.74 15.68
N SER A 152 12.97 12.74 15.93
CA SER A 152 12.85 12.15 17.27
C SER A 152 14.14 11.44 17.69
N ASP A 153 14.51 11.55 18.97
CA ASP A 153 15.74 10.97 19.55
C ASP A 153 15.68 9.45 19.73
N LEU A 154 14.47 8.88 19.82
CA LEU A 154 14.21 7.46 19.97
C LEU A 154 13.30 6.99 18.84
N SER A 155 13.58 5.79 18.31
CA SER A 155 12.78 5.23 17.22
C SER A 155 11.34 4.99 17.72
N PRO A 156 10.32 5.48 16.98
CA PRO A 156 8.92 5.30 17.35
C PRO A 156 8.49 3.82 17.56
N VAL A 157 9.21 2.86 16.99
CA VAL A 157 8.97 1.41 17.18
C VAL A 157 9.04 0.97 18.62
N LEU A 158 9.92 1.57 19.43
CA LEU A 158 10.09 1.20 20.83
C LEU A 158 8.81 1.44 21.64
N TYR A 159 8.11 2.53 21.31
CA TYR A 159 6.85 2.90 21.95
C TYR A 159 5.65 2.24 21.29
N MET A 160 5.79 1.76 20.05
CA MET A 160 4.66 1.32 19.23
C MET A 160 4.83 -0.02 18.49
N PRO A 161 5.30 -1.09 19.16
CA PRO A 161 5.45 -2.39 18.50
C PRO A 161 4.09 -2.96 18.07
N GLY A 162 3.03 -2.71 18.84
CA GLY A 162 1.68 -3.15 18.49
C GLY A 162 1.20 -2.54 17.18
N MET A 163 1.35 -1.22 17.00
CA MET A 163 0.95 -0.56 15.76
C MET A 163 1.76 -0.99 14.54
N LEU A 164 3.05 -1.33 14.71
CA LEU A 164 3.84 -1.91 13.62
C LEU A 164 3.25 -3.25 13.17
N LEU A 165 2.91 -4.15 14.10
CA LEU A 165 2.29 -5.44 13.78
C LEU A 165 0.92 -5.26 13.11
N GLY A 166 0.11 -4.33 13.63
CA GLY A 166 -1.17 -3.98 13.01
C GLY A 166 -0.98 -3.44 11.60
N PHE A 167 -0.03 -2.53 11.40
CA PHE A 167 0.23 -1.94 10.09
C PHE A 167 0.76 -2.97 9.08
N MET A 168 1.55 -3.96 9.50
CA MET A 168 1.91 -5.13 8.66
C MET A 168 0.70 -5.92 8.19
N PHE A 169 -0.30 -6.12 9.06
CA PHE A 169 -1.55 -6.76 8.67
C PHE A 169 -2.32 -5.93 7.63
N THR A 170 -2.42 -4.61 7.82
CA THR A 170 -3.07 -3.73 6.84
C THR A 170 -2.29 -3.64 5.52
N ALA A 171 -0.98 -3.63 5.56
CA ALA A 171 -0.14 -3.61 4.37
C ALA A 171 -0.38 -4.85 3.50
N ALA A 172 -0.56 -6.05 4.10
CA ALA A 172 -0.96 -7.25 3.36
C ALA A 172 -2.31 -7.09 2.64
N ILE A 173 -3.28 -6.40 3.26
CA ILE A 173 -4.57 -6.09 2.61
C ILE A 173 -4.36 -5.08 1.48
N LYS A 174 -3.61 -4.00 1.72
CA LYS A 174 -3.35 -2.94 0.73
C LYS A 174 -2.54 -3.43 -0.47
N PHE A 175 -1.59 -4.33 -0.29
CA PHE A 175 -0.88 -4.96 -1.40
C PHE A 175 -1.69 -5.99 -2.16
N ARG A 176 -2.94 -6.27 -1.72
CA ARG A 176 -3.86 -7.22 -2.36
C ARG A 176 -3.18 -8.58 -2.52
N LYS A 177 -2.45 -8.97 -1.48
CA LYS A 177 -1.68 -10.21 -1.36
C LYS A 177 -2.50 -11.27 -0.64
N SER A 178 -2.26 -12.54 -0.94
CA SER A 178 -2.83 -13.66 -0.17
C SER A 178 -2.37 -13.48 1.29
N PRO A 179 -3.27 -13.66 2.27
CA PRO A 179 -4.60 -14.28 2.19
C PRO A 179 -5.77 -13.31 1.94
N PHE A 180 -5.48 -12.02 1.74
CA PHE A 180 -6.45 -10.92 1.69
C PHE A 180 -6.74 -10.42 0.27
N ASP A 181 -6.43 -11.23 -0.75
CA ASP A 181 -6.57 -10.93 -2.17
C ASP A 181 -8.01 -11.14 -2.69
N LEU A 182 -9.02 -10.64 -1.96
CA LEU A 182 -10.46 -10.86 -2.24
C LEU A 182 -10.99 -10.07 -3.44
N SER A 183 -10.44 -8.89 -3.65
CA SER A 183 -10.89 -7.92 -4.64
C SER A 183 -10.11 -8.08 -5.93
N THR A 184 -8.78 -8.11 -5.87
CA THR A 184 -7.92 -8.43 -7.01
C THR A 184 -6.86 -9.42 -6.58
N SER A 185 -6.39 -10.20 -7.54
CA SER A 185 -5.21 -11.02 -7.34
C SER A 185 -4.35 -10.96 -8.58
N HIS A 186 -3.05 -10.70 -8.38
CA HIS A 186 -2.05 -10.79 -9.46
C HIS A 186 -1.90 -12.23 -9.97
N HIS A 187 -2.30 -13.20 -9.16
CA HIS A 187 -2.50 -14.59 -9.55
C HIS A 187 -3.94 -14.80 -10.01
N ALA A 188 -4.14 -15.48 -11.13
CA ALA A 188 -5.47 -15.77 -11.66
C ALA A 188 -6.20 -16.82 -10.79
N HIS A 189 -6.79 -16.39 -9.68
CA HIS A 189 -7.63 -17.22 -8.84
C HIS A 189 -9.06 -17.23 -9.40
N GLN A 190 -9.62 -18.43 -9.57
CA GLN A 190 -10.83 -18.71 -10.34
C GLN A 190 -12.15 -18.13 -9.80
N GLU A 191 -12.17 -17.35 -8.71
CA GLU A 191 -13.43 -16.87 -8.13
C GLU A 191 -14.05 -15.66 -8.85
N MET A 192 -13.21 -14.72 -9.32
CA MET A 192 -13.64 -13.56 -10.10
C MET A 192 -12.50 -13.21 -11.06
N VAL A 193 -12.78 -13.16 -12.37
CA VAL A 193 -11.82 -13.01 -13.48
C VAL A 193 -10.54 -12.25 -13.09
N LYS A 194 -10.65 -10.95 -12.82
CA LYS A 194 -9.55 -10.10 -12.32
C LYS A 194 -10.03 -9.00 -11.35
N GLY A 195 -11.26 -9.13 -10.85
CA GLY A 195 -11.84 -8.20 -9.89
C GLY A 195 -12.04 -6.79 -10.43
N ILE A 196 -11.53 -5.79 -9.70
CA ILE A 196 -11.65 -4.35 -10.06
C ILE A 196 -10.95 -3.99 -11.38
N THR A 197 -9.98 -4.81 -11.83
CA THR A 197 -9.21 -4.56 -13.05
C THR A 197 -9.73 -5.37 -14.25
N THR A 198 -10.91 -6.00 -14.14
CA THR A 198 -11.45 -6.90 -15.19
C THR A 198 -11.67 -6.16 -16.52
N GLU A 199 -12.21 -4.95 -16.46
CA GLU A 199 -12.55 -4.15 -17.66
C GLU A 199 -11.43 -3.17 -18.06
N MET A 200 -10.38 -3.04 -17.23
CA MET A 200 -9.25 -2.15 -17.52
C MET A 200 -8.32 -2.79 -18.56
N SER A 201 -8.22 -2.18 -19.74
CA SER A 201 -7.39 -2.65 -20.85
C SER A 201 -6.35 -1.62 -21.31
N GLY A 202 -5.24 -2.13 -21.85
CA GLY A 202 -4.17 -1.32 -22.45
C GLY A 202 -3.58 -0.30 -21.49
N THR A 203 -3.61 0.96 -21.89
CA THR A 203 -3.06 2.10 -21.14
C THR A 203 -3.75 2.33 -19.80
N THR A 204 -5.06 2.09 -19.68
CA THR A 204 -5.79 2.23 -18.41
C THR A 204 -5.25 1.27 -17.35
N LEU A 205 -4.98 0.01 -17.74
CA LEU A 205 -4.34 -0.95 -16.83
C LEU A 205 -2.88 -0.57 -16.52
N GLY A 206 -2.17 0.03 -17.48
CA GLY A 206 -0.83 0.57 -17.27
C GLY A 206 -0.80 1.67 -16.19
N ILE A 207 -1.74 2.61 -16.24
CA ILE A 207 -1.91 3.68 -15.24
C ILE A 207 -2.19 3.09 -13.86
N MET A 208 -3.06 2.08 -13.78
CA MET A 208 -3.37 1.38 -12.54
C MET A 208 -2.11 0.74 -11.92
N ASN A 209 -1.32 0.01 -12.72
CA ASN A 209 -0.09 -0.62 -12.23
C ASN A 209 0.93 0.43 -11.74
N VAL A 210 1.04 1.58 -12.42
CA VAL A 210 1.91 2.68 -11.97
C VAL A 210 1.43 3.25 -10.64
N ALA A 211 0.12 3.43 -10.47
CA ALA A 211 -0.46 3.87 -9.21
C ALA A 211 -0.17 2.88 -8.06
N GLU A 212 -0.28 1.57 -8.30
CA GLU A 212 0.12 0.54 -7.34
C GLU A 212 1.61 0.60 -6.98
N TYR A 213 2.49 0.96 -7.93
CA TYR A 213 3.92 1.16 -7.64
C TYR A 213 4.16 2.34 -6.72
N TYR A 214 3.44 3.45 -6.90
CA TYR A 214 3.49 4.56 -5.96
C TYR A 214 2.92 4.18 -4.59
N GLU A 215 1.80 3.46 -4.54
CA GLU A 215 1.20 3.00 -3.29
C GLU A 215 2.16 2.08 -2.50
N LYS A 216 2.86 1.16 -3.20
CA LYS A 216 3.92 0.32 -2.61
C LYS A 216 5.01 1.15 -1.94
N VAL A 217 5.54 2.15 -2.64
CA VAL A 217 6.61 3.00 -2.09
C VAL A 217 6.09 3.87 -0.94
N LEU A 218 4.85 4.36 -1.01
CA LEU A 218 4.23 5.15 0.04
C LEU A 218 4.07 4.34 1.33
N ILE A 219 3.54 3.12 1.25
CA ILE A 219 3.35 2.24 2.42
C ILE A 219 4.70 1.87 3.04
N LEU A 220 5.71 1.56 2.21
CA LEU A 220 7.08 1.36 2.70
C LEU A 220 7.67 2.63 3.33
N GLY A 221 7.31 3.82 2.83
CA GLY A 221 7.63 5.10 3.44
C GLY A 221 7.05 5.23 4.85
N ILE A 222 5.80 4.84 5.06
CA ILE A 222 5.17 4.82 6.39
C ILE A 222 5.88 3.81 7.31
N PHE A 223 6.23 2.61 6.80
CA PHE A 223 7.05 1.66 7.57
C PHE A 223 8.41 2.25 7.95
N ALA A 224 9.04 3.02 7.06
CA ALA A 224 10.32 3.64 7.37
C ALA A 224 10.21 4.64 8.54
N LEU A 225 9.10 5.38 8.65
CA LEU A 225 8.87 6.32 9.75
C LEU A 225 8.88 5.67 11.14
N PHE A 226 8.53 4.39 11.24
CA PHE A 226 8.63 3.65 12.48
C PHE A 226 10.09 3.51 12.94
N PHE A 227 11.03 3.30 12.01
CA PHE A 227 12.43 2.99 12.29
C PHE A 227 13.38 4.19 12.23
N ILE A 228 12.99 5.26 11.53
CA ILE A 228 13.81 6.47 11.39
C ILE A 228 13.89 7.24 12.71
N ASN A 229 15.06 7.83 12.97
CA ASN A 229 15.42 8.60 14.15
C ASN A 229 16.43 9.70 13.70
N SER A 230 16.74 10.68 14.55
CA SER A 230 17.79 11.70 14.36
C SER A 230 19.17 11.17 13.97
N SER A 231 19.49 9.90 14.27
CA SER A 231 20.78 9.30 13.93
C SER A 231 20.93 8.97 12.45
N TRP A 232 22.04 9.36 11.80
CA TRP A 232 22.32 9.02 10.39
C TRP A 232 22.21 7.52 10.06
N TRP A 233 22.63 6.66 10.99
CA TRP A 233 22.56 5.20 10.86
C TRP A 233 21.12 4.64 10.80
N SER A 234 20.10 5.41 11.19
CA SER A 234 18.71 4.95 11.12
C SER A 234 18.23 4.77 9.69
N TRP A 235 18.76 5.52 8.72
CA TRP A 235 18.32 5.46 7.33
C TRP A 235 18.64 4.12 6.64
N PRO A 236 19.89 3.63 6.65
CA PRO A 236 20.20 2.28 6.14
C PRO A 236 19.44 1.18 6.88
N VAL A 237 19.31 1.30 8.21
CA VAL A 237 18.60 0.32 9.04
C VAL A 237 17.11 0.26 8.66
N ALA A 238 16.46 1.41 8.50
CA ALA A 238 15.07 1.49 8.06
C ALA A 238 14.87 0.82 6.70
N ILE A 239 15.77 1.06 5.73
CA ILE A 239 15.67 0.41 4.41
C ILE A 239 15.76 -1.12 4.53
N VAL A 240 16.72 -1.63 5.30
CA VAL A 240 16.88 -3.09 5.50
C VAL A 240 15.65 -3.68 6.18
N LEU A 241 15.11 -3.00 7.20
CA LEU A 241 13.91 -3.46 7.92
C LEU A 241 12.67 -3.41 7.03
N CYS A 242 12.47 -2.35 6.24
CA CYS A 242 11.38 -2.26 5.27
C CYS A 242 11.45 -3.36 4.21
N LEU A 243 12.64 -3.66 3.68
CA LEU A 243 12.82 -4.79 2.76
C LEU A 243 12.57 -6.14 3.45
N GLY A 244 12.96 -6.26 4.71
CA GLY A 244 12.65 -7.42 5.55
C GLY A 244 11.15 -7.62 5.75
N ILE A 245 10.40 -6.56 6.07
CA ILE A 245 8.94 -6.57 6.20
C ILE A 245 8.30 -6.95 4.86
N TYR A 246 8.73 -6.33 3.77
CA TYR A 246 8.23 -6.68 2.44
C TYR A 246 8.50 -8.14 2.07
N PHE A 247 9.67 -8.67 2.43
CA PHE A 247 9.97 -10.09 2.27
C PHE A 247 9.08 -11.00 3.14
N LEU A 248 8.77 -10.59 4.38
CA LEU A 248 7.84 -11.30 5.25
C LEU A 248 6.42 -11.31 4.68
N GLU A 249 5.98 -10.23 4.05
CA GLU A 249 4.69 -10.18 3.35
C GLU A 249 4.66 -11.12 2.14
N ILE A 250 5.75 -11.19 1.36
CA ILE A 250 5.87 -12.15 0.24
C ILE A 250 5.87 -13.60 0.77
N LEU A 251 6.54 -13.85 1.90
CA LEU A 251 6.49 -15.16 2.55
C LEU A 251 5.07 -15.50 2.99
N TRP A 252 4.36 -14.56 3.61
CA TRP A 252 2.98 -14.75 4.03
C TRP A 252 2.10 -15.10 2.81
N ASP A 253 2.22 -14.33 1.72
CA ASP A 253 1.50 -14.57 0.46
C ASP A 253 1.68 -16.00 -0.06
N ASN A 254 2.89 -16.52 -0.03
CA ASN A 254 3.21 -17.86 -0.55
C ASN A 254 2.82 -19.02 0.37
N VAL A 255 2.75 -18.79 1.69
CA VAL A 255 2.45 -19.85 2.67
C VAL A 255 0.95 -19.91 2.99
N SER A 256 0.24 -18.79 2.85
CA SER A 256 -1.15 -18.69 3.27
C SER A 256 -2.15 -19.03 2.17
N ALA A 257 -3.27 -19.62 2.60
CA ALA A 257 -4.45 -19.81 1.76
C ALA A 257 -5.37 -18.59 1.86
N ARG A 258 -6.03 -18.25 0.75
CA ARG A 258 -7.01 -17.16 0.67
C ARG A 258 -8.10 -17.29 1.74
N LEU A 259 -8.41 -16.17 2.39
CA LEU A 259 -9.48 -16.07 3.39
C LEU A 259 -10.81 -15.64 2.77
N ARG A 260 -11.90 -15.99 3.45
CA ARG A 260 -13.24 -15.48 3.10
C ARG A 260 -13.42 -14.06 3.62
N TRP A 261 -14.21 -13.25 2.91
CA TRP A 261 -14.46 -11.85 3.27
C TRP A 261 -14.99 -11.65 4.70
N LYS A 262 -15.87 -12.54 5.19
CA LYS A 262 -16.39 -12.48 6.57
C LYS A 262 -15.29 -12.68 7.60
N THR A 263 -14.38 -13.62 7.34
CA THR A 263 -13.26 -13.92 8.22
C THR A 263 -12.26 -12.76 8.21
N LEU A 264 -11.98 -12.20 7.03
CA LEU A 264 -11.13 -11.00 6.91
C LEU A 264 -11.68 -9.86 7.77
N LEU A 265 -12.98 -9.55 7.64
CA LEU A 265 -13.60 -8.49 8.44
C LEU A 265 -13.41 -8.73 9.93
N PHE A 266 -13.76 -9.92 10.42
CA PHE A 266 -13.60 -10.24 11.84
C PHE A 266 -12.14 -10.15 12.29
N SER A 267 -11.21 -10.70 11.52
CA SER A 267 -9.78 -10.65 11.80
C SER A 267 -9.26 -9.22 11.81
N CYS A 268 -9.70 -8.35 10.88
CA CYS A 268 -9.25 -6.96 10.80
C CYS A 268 -9.68 -6.16 12.02
N TRP A 269 -10.94 -6.30 12.45
CA TRP A 269 -11.43 -5.66 13.68
C TRP A 269 -10.72 -6.18 14.93
N LEU A 270 -10.52 -7.49 15.02
CA LEU A 270 -9.80 -8.11 16.13
C LEU A 270 -8.35 -7.63 16.20
N VAL A 271 -7.63 -7.66 15.06
CA VAL A 271 -6.25 -7.16 14.97
C VAL A 271 -6.20 -5.69 15.33
N THR A 272 -7.12 -4.88 14.82
CA THR A 272 -7.18 -3.44 15.14
C THR A 272 -7.33 -3.19 16.63
N LEU A 273 -8.26 -3.88 17.29
CA LEU A 273 -8.49 -3.73 18.73
C LEU A 273 -7.31 -4.22 19.57
N LEU A 274 -6.72 -5.38 19.22
CA LEU A 274 -5.62 -5.96 19.99
C LEU A 274 -4.31 -5.22 19.78
N THR A 275 -3.99 -4.85 18.55
CA THR A 275 -2.67 -4.29 18.22
C THR A 275 -2.66 -2.79 18.41
N ALA A 276 -3.53 -2.05 17.72
CA ALA A 276 -3.59 -0.59 17.85
C ALA A 276 -4.32 -0.17 19.14
N GLY A 277 -5.45 -0.80 19.48
CA GLY A 277 -6.21 -0.44 20.69
C GLY A 277 -5.41 -0.61 21.99
N VAL A 278 -4.79 -1.77 22.21
CA VAL A 278 -3.96 -2.00 23.40
C VAL A 278 -2.73 -1.10 23.42
N ASN A 279 -2.07 -0.94 22.27
CA ASN A 279 -0.88 -0.10 22.18
C ASN A 279 -1.20 1.40 22.43
N LEU A 280 -2.35 1.89 21.97
CA LEU A 280 -2.85 3.23 22.30
C LEU A 280 -3.07 3.40 23.80
N LEU A 281 -3.68 2.41 24.46
CA LEU A 281 -3.88 2.46 25.91
C LEU A 281 -2.55 2.51 26.65
N ILE A 282 -1.55 1.72 26.23
CA ILE A 282 -0.21 1.75 26.81
C ILE A 282 0.43 3.13 26.63
N LEU A 283 0.37 3.71 25.43
CA LEU A 283 0.91 5.05 25.15
C LEU A 283 0.25 6.14 25.99
N ILE A 284 -1.06 6.06 26.20
CA ILE A 284 -1.80 7.02 27.04
C ILE A 284 -1.40 6.89 28.51
N LEU A 285 -1.14 5.66 28.99
CA LEU A 285 -0.73 5.41 30.38
C LEU A 285 0.74 5.75 30.67
N MET A 286 1.59 5.74 29.64
CA MET A 286 3.01 6.09 29.75
C MET A 286 3.27 7.61 29.71
N LYS A 287 2.28 8.39 29.28
CA LYS A 287 2.29 9.87 29.31
C LYS A 287 1.67 10.39 30.60
#